data_AF-A0AA91DN94-F1
#
_entry.id   AF-A0AA91DN94-F1
#
_cell.length_a   1.000
_cell.length_b   1.000
_cell.length_c   1.000
_cell.angle_alpha   90.00
_cell.angle_beta   90.00
_cell.angle_gamma   90.00
#
_symmetry.space_group_name_H-M   'P 1'
#
loop_
_entity.id
_entity.type
_entity.pdbx_description
1 polymer ?
#
loop_
_entity_poly.entity_id
_entity_poly.type
_entity_poly.pdbx_seq_one_letter_code
_entity_poly.pdbx_strand_id
1 'polypeptide(L)'
;MLHATFDAQGVLQWPRDAQNFVACGPGRYDRELVAQFTLVSLEGRVSGQQMLMDKPVPVMEIDALYRHSDCVQGSEKSPECYAGYLRPQSP
;
A
#
# COMPACT_ATOMS: atom_id res chain seq x y z
N MET A 1 0.60 6.92 4.31
CA MET A 1 -0.26 8.10 4.13
C MET A 1 0.39 8.99 3.08
N LEU A 2 -0.24 9.18 1.92
CA LEU A 2 0.03 10.40 1.15
C LEU A 2 -0.45 11.53 2.07
N HIS A 3 0.47 12.16 2.79
CA HIS A 3 0.11 13.30 3.62
C HIS A 3 -0.20 14.43 2.66
N ALA A 4 -1.47 14.52 2.28
CA ALA A 4 -1.93 15.69 1.58
C ALA A 4 -1.81 16.86 2.56
N THR A 5 -1.02 17.84 2.20
CA THR A 5 -0.83 19.05 2.99
C THR A 5 -1.66 20.16 2.39
N PHE A 6 -2.23 21.01 3.22
CA PHE A 6 -2.78 22.27 2.74
C PHE A 6 -1.63 23.25 2.49
N ASP A 7 -1.63 23.90 1.31
CA ASP A 7 -0.74 25.03 1.08
C ASP A 7 -1.19 26.29 1.85
N ALA A 8 -0.44 27.38 1.71
CA ALA A 8 -0.75 28.65 2.38
C ALA A 8 -2.11 29.25 1.95
N GLN A 9 -2.70 28.75 0.87
CA GLN A 9 -4.01 29.16 0.35
C GLN A 9 -5.12 28.18 0.74
N GLY A 10 -4.80 27.12 1.49
CA GLY A 10 -5.77 26.12 1.92
C GLY A 10 -6.15 25.11 0.83
N VAL A 11 -5.35 24.96 -0.22
CA VAL A 11 -5.58 23.95 -1.27
C VAL A 11 -4.90 22.65 -0.88
N LEU A 12 -5.62 21.54 -1.03
CA LEU A 12 -5.10 20.19 -0.76
C LEU A 12 -4.05 19.80 -1.81
N GLN A 13 -2.79 19.66 -1.40
CA GLN A 13 -1.67 19.27 -2.26
C GLN A 13 -1.26 17.83 -1.99
N TRP A 14 -1.18 17.03 -3.05
CA TRP A 14 -0.60 15.69 -2.96
C TRP A 14 0.94 15.77 -3.02
N PRO A 15 1.66 14.97 -2.22
CA PRO A 15 3.12 14.91 -2.28
C PRO A 15 3.60 14.62 -3.72
N ARG A 16 4.56 15.41 -4.20
CA ARG A 16 5.15 15.19 -5.54
C ARG A 16 6.15 14.03 -5.55
N ASP A 17 6.76 13.74 -4.40
CA ASP A 17 7.77 12.71 -4.25
C ASP A 17 7.22 11.47 -3.55
N ALA A 18 7.85 10.33 -3.83
CA ALA A 18 7.55 9.07 -3.17
C ALA A 18 7.63 9.21 -1.64
N GLN A 19 6.60 8.71 -0.95
CA GLN A 19 6.52 8.70 0.50
C GLN A 19 6.69 7.28 1.02
N ASN A 20 7.51 7.12 2.05
CA ASN A 20 7.65 5.85 2.76
C ASN A 20 6.61 5.76 3.88
N PHE A 21 6.07 4.56 4.06
CA PHE A 21 5.20 4.21 5.18
C PHE A 21 5.43 2.74 5.51
N VAL A 22 5.00 2.33 6.70
CA VAL A 22 4.97 0.91 7.04
C VAL A 22 3.52 0.48 7.12
N ALA A 23 3.18 -0.58 6.41
CA ALA A 23 1.85 -1.15 6.40
C ALA A 23 1.83 -2.37 7.33
N CYS A 24 0.95 -2.37 8.32
CA CYS A 24 0.68 -3.51 9.18
C CYS A 24 -0.78 -3.95 8.98
N GLY A 25 -0.99 -5.20 8.61
CA GLY A 25 -2.32 -5.81 8.53
C GLY A 25 -2.34 -7.14 9.28
N PRO A 26 -3.52 -7.65 9.65
CA PRO A 26 -3.62 -8.98 10.23
C PRO A 26 -3.13 -10.04 9.23
N GLY A 27 -2.33 -11.01 9.69
CA GLY A 27 -1.88 -12.16 8.89
C GLY A 27 -0.78 -11.88 7.86
N ARG A 28 -0.44 -12.89 7.06
CA ARG A 28 0.61 -12.82 6.02
C ARG A 28 -0.03 -12.82 4.64
N TYR A 29 0.35 -11.88 3.78
CA TYR A 29 -0.02 -11.96 2.37
C TYR A 29 0.87 -12.94 1.62
N ASP A 30 0.35 -13.52 0.53
CA ASP A 30 1.16 -14.31 -0.39
C ASP A 30 2.31 -13.44 -0.93
N ARG A 31 3.54 -13.91 -0.76
CA ARG A 31 4.76 -13.16 -1.12
C ARG A 31 4.86 -12.90 -2.61
N GLU A 32 4.33 -13.78 -3.46
CA GLU A 32 4.38 -13.60 -4.91
C GLU A 32 3.42 -12.49 -5.35
N LEU A 33 2.33 -12.27 -4.61
CA LEU A 33 1.33 -11.24 -4.91
C LEU A 33 1.71 -9.84 -4.38
N VAL A 34 2.69 -9.74 -3.46
CA VAL A 34 3.18 -8.46 -2.90
C VAL A 34 4.69 -8.28 -3.08
N ALA A 35 5.26 -8.90 -4.12
CA ALA A 35 6.67 -8.80 -4.44
C ALA A 35 7.09 -7.34 -4.75
N GLN A 36 8.40 -7.08 -4.68
CA GLN A 36 8.95 -5.76 -4.98
C GLN A 36 8.49 -5.28 -6.37
N PHE A 37 8.19 -3.97 -6.48
CA PHE A 37 7.69 -3.32 -7.71
C PHE A 37 6.27 -3.69 -8.14
N THR A 38 5.52 -4.47 -7.35
CA THR A 38 4.09 -4.70 -7.58
C THR A 38 3.29 -3.43 -7.32
N LEU A 39 2.40 -3.08 -8.26
CA LEU A 39 1.46 -1.97 -8.07
C LEU A 39 0.25 -2.41 -7.25
N VAL A 40 -0.02 -1.69 -6.15
CA VAL A 40 -1.17 -1.95 -5.27
C VAL A 40 -1.92 -0.66 -4.92
N SER A 41 -3.21 -0.79 -4.68
CA SER A 41 -4.03 0.21 -3.99
C SER A 41 -4.30 -0.26 -2.56
N LEU A 42 -4.17 0.64 -1.61
CA LEU A 42 -4.33 0.35 -0.18
C LEU A 42 -5.37 1.29 0.42
N GLU A 43 -6.32 0.71 1.14
CA GLU A 43 -7.27 1.40 1.99
C GLU A 43 -6.98 1.05 3.45
N GLY A 44 -7.00 2.05 4.32
CA GLY A 44 -6.61 1.87 5.70
C GLY A 44 -6.54 3.18 6.47
N ARG A 45 -6.15 3.08 7.74
CA ARG A 45 -6.00 4.22 8.64
C ARG A 45 -4.60 4.33 9.21
N VAL A 46 -4.16 5.56 9.50
CA VAL A 46 -2.92 5.74 10.27
C VAL A 46 -3.18 5.32 11.71
N SER A 47 -2.38 4.38 12.21
CA SER A 47 -2.45 3.87 13.58
C SER A 47 -1.31 4.39 14.46
N GLY A 48 -0.27 4.99 13.85
CA GLY A 48 0.85 5.55 14.58
C GLY A 48 1.99 6.01 13.68
N GLN A 49 3.17 6.12 14.26
CA GLN A 49 4.41 6.48 13.57
C GLN A 49 5.55 5.60 14.08
N GLN A 50 6.54 5.35 13.21
CA GLN A 50 7.77 4.66 13.59
C GLN A 50 8.98 5.24 12.85
N MET A 51 10.18 4.93 13.34
CA MET A 51 11.43 5.33 12.68
C MET A 51 11.81 4.32 11.58
N LEU A 52 11.98 4.81 10.35
CA LEU A 52 12.49 4.04 9.21
C LEU A 52 13.56 4.87 8.50
N MET A 53 14.79 4.35 8.39
CA MET A 53 15.93 5.07 7.79
C MET A 53 16.11 6.49 8.38
N ASP A 54 16.12 6.57 9.72
CA ASP A 54 16.25 7.81 10.51
C ASP A 54 15.20 8.90 10.21
N LYS A 55 14.07 8.52 9.60
CA LYS A 55 12.92 9.40 9.36
C LYS A 55 11.66 8.83 10.04
N PRO A 56 10.86 9.66 10.71
CA PRO A 56 9.56 9.21 11.19
C PRO A 56 8.64 8.98 9.98
N VAL A 57 8.09 7.78 9.87
CA VAL A 57 7.15 7.38 8.82
C VAL A 57 5.83 6.92 9.46
N PRO A 58 4.68 7.16 8.80
CA PRO A 58 3.40 6.69 9.31
C PRO A 58 3.30 5.16 9.28
N VAL A 59 2.67 4.62 10.30
CA VAL A 59 2.22 3.22 10.34
C VAL A 59 0.76 3.18 9.91
N MET A 60 0.47 2.38 8.88
CA MET A 60 -0.85 2.20 8.30
C MET A 60 -1.41 0.85 8.72
N GLU A 61 -2.58 0.86 9.36
CA GLU A 61 -3.40 -0.34 9.53
C GLU A 61 -4.21 -0.56 8.26
N ILE A 62 -4.04 -1.73 7.62
CA ILE A 62 -4.63 -2.04 6.32
C ILE A 62 -6.03 -2.64 6.50
N ASP A 63 -7.04 -2.02 5.90
CA ASP A 63 -8.41 -2.53 5.82
C ASP A 63 -8.62 -3.33 4.52
N ALA A 64 -8.08 -2.83 3.41
CA ALA A 64 -8.12 -3.52 2.12
C ALA A 64 -6.85 -3.27 1.30
N LEU A 65 -6.43 -4.30 0.57
CA LEU A 65 -5.30 -4.27 -0.34
C LEU A 65 -5.74 -4.83 -1.69
N TYR A 66 -5.63 -4.04 -2.75
CA TYR A 66 -5.97 -4.44 -4.11
C TYR A 66 -4.69 -4.50 -4.96
N ARG A 67 -4.40 -5.65 -5.57
CA ARG A 67 -3.31 -5.83 -6.52
C ARG A 67 -3.79 -5.49 -7.93
N HIS A 68 -3.01 -4.70 -8.65
CA HIS A 68 -3.21 -4.45 -10.08
C HIS A 68 -2.46 -5.50 -10.91
N SER A 69 -3.05 -5.90 -12.04
CA SER A 69 -2.41 -6.83 -12.98
C SER A 69 -1.31 -6.12 -13.78
N ASP A 70 -0.15 -6.77 -13.93
CA ASP A 70 0.92 -6.32 -14.83
C ASP A 70 0.64 -6.71 -16.30
N CYS A 71 -0.36 -7.56 -16.52
CA CYS A 71 -0.75 -8.12 -17.82
C CYS A 71 -2.00 -7.42 -18.39
N VAL A 72 -2.12 -7.37 -19.72
CA VAL A 72 -3.28 -6.82 -20.43
C VAL A 72 -4.56 -7.61 -20.15
N GLN A 73 -4.43 -8.94 -20.04
CA GLN A 73 -5.50 -9.84 -19.62
C GLN A 73 -5.10 -10.44 -18.28
N GLY A 74 -5.86 -10.14 -17.23
CA GLY A 74 -5.61 -10.68 -15.90
C GLY A 74 -5.77 -12.20 -15.85
N SER A 75 -5.09 -12.86 -14.90
CA SER A 75 -5.16 -14.30 -14.69
C SER A 75 -5.04 -14.64 -13.22
N GLU A 76 -5.93 -15.50 -12.72
CA GLU A 76 -5.85 -16.04 -11.35
C GLU A 76 -4.78 -17.11 -11.19
N LYS A 77 -4.24 -17.64 -12.30
CA LYS A 77 -3.26 -18.73 -12.31
C LYS A 77 -1.81 -18.26 -12.40
N SER A 78 -1.61 -16.96 -12.64
CA SER A 78 -0.30 -16.34 -12.84
C SER A 78 -0.18 -15.19 -11.84
N PRO A 79 0.68 -15.30 -10.81
CA PRO A 79 0.83 -14.27 -9.78
C PRO A 79 1.06 -12.87 -10.36
N GLU A 80 1.86 -12.74 -11.41
CA GLU A 80 2.16 -11.49 -12.11
C GLU A 80 0.94 -10.87 -12.81
N CYS A 81 0.03 -11.69 -13.30
CA CYS A 81 -1.19 -11.24 -13.97
C CYS A 81 -2.42 -11.17 -13.04
N TYR A 82 -2.26 -11.45 -11.74
CA TYR A 82 -3.39 -11.43 -10.81
C TYR A 82 -3.92 -10.01 -10.58
N ALA A 83 -5.23 -9.80 -10.70
CA ALA A 83 -5.87 -8.55 -10.29
C ALA A 83 -6.99 -8.84 -9.31
N GLY A 84 -6.98 -8.17 -8.15
CA GLY A 84 -8.03 -8.38 -7.16
C GLY A 84 -7.64 -7.98 -5.75
N TYR A 85 -8.64 -8.04 -4.87
CA TYR A 85 -8.44 -7.86 -3.44
C TYR A 85 -7.64 -9.02 -2.85
N LEU A 86 -6.51 -8.69 -2.24
CA LEU A 86 -5.70 -9.62 -1.49
C LEU A 86 -6.31 -9.80 -0.11
N ARG A 87 -6.37 -11.06 0.33
CA ARG A 87 -6.67 -11.39 1.72
C ARG A 87 -5.43 -11.95 2.40
N PRO A 88 -5.21 -11.62 3.67
CA PRO A 88 -4.18 -12.28 4.43
C PRO A 88 -4.50 -13.77 4.55
N GLN A 89 -3.46 -14.59 4.49
CA GLN A 89 -3.54 -16.01 4.80
C GLN A 89 -3.99 -16.17 6.24
N SER A 90 -4.89 -17.14 6.46
CA SER A 90 -5.31 -17.50 7.82
C SER A 90 -4.08 -17.97 8.63
N PRO A 91 -4.01 -17.65 9.93
CA PRO A 91 -2.91 -18.07 10.80
C PRO A 91 -2.65 -19.57 10.78
#